data_AF-B3FQI9-F1
#
_entry.id   AF-B3FQI9-F1
#
_cell.length_a   1.000
_cell.length_b   1.000
_cell.length_c   1.000
_cell.angle_alpha   90.00
_cell.angle_beta   90.00
_cell.angle_gamma   90.00
#
_symmetry.space_group_name_H-M   'P 1'
#
loop_
_entity.id
_entity.type
_entity.pdbx_description
1 polymer ?
#
loop_
_entity_poly.entity_id
_entity_poly.type
_entity_poly.pdbx_seq_one_letter_code
_entity_poly.pdbx_strand_id
1 'polypeptide(L)'
;EGLLGMVDLFAGGALLKFSIFALGIMPYISSSIVMQLFMVLVPALQKLQKEGEEGRKKIGQYTKYGTVILCAIQSLAVIQLAKGWSTGTELEPARYPGLINSSVVPYFYLIGILSITTGTVLLIWLGEQITERGIGNGISLLIFAGIIGRLPESMVQLFSTDTMDALNVLILLILFILLISLTVLLTQGVRKVPLQYGKQMVGRKMVQAKSQSIPFKVNGANVMPIIFASSLILFPQTIIQWLSNSSQEWAGWAVIMDFFNPFSQIWYHALFYFVIYTALIVFFAYFYTAIQFNPAELAENLKKYGGFIPGIRPGSHTKEYIEKVLNRITLPGAMFLAGLALAPYIIIKFLDLSSNSGGGSLVYTFGGTSLLIMVGVALETLKQIESQLLMRNYEGFMKKSKIKGRS
;
A
#
# COMPACT_ATOMS: atom_id res chain seq x y z
N GLU A 1 -16.17 11.38 12.41
CA GLU A 1 -16.35 10.81 11.06
C GLU A 1 -15.05 10.50 10.29
N GLY A 2 -13.91 11.18 10.53
CA GLY A 2 -12.73 11.08 9.64
C GLY A 2 -11.98 9.74 9.57
N LEU A 3 -11.72 9.08 10.71
CA LEU A 3 -11.00 7.79 10.74
C LEU A 3 -11.82 6.66 10.12
N LEU A 4 -13.12 6.65 10.44
CA LEU A 4 -14.08 5.67 9.95
C LEU A 4 -14.13 5.67 8.43
N GLY A 5 -14.12 6.85 7.80
CA GLY A 5 -14.05 6.97 6.34
C GLY A 5 -12.78 6.35 5.74
N MET A 6 -11.62 6.55 6.36
CA MET A 6 -10.35 6.01 5.85
C MET A 6 -10.28 4.48 6.00
N VAL A 7 -10.61 3.93 7.18
CA VAL A 7 -10.64 2.47 7.39
C VAL A 7 -11.69 1.81 6.49
N ASP A 8 -12.85 2.43 6.35
CA ASP A 8 -13.93 1.93 5.50
C ASP A 8 -13.60 1.99 4.01
N LEU A 9 -12.75 2.93 3.56
CA LEU A 9 -12.23 2.93 2.20
C LEU A 9 -11.40 1.67 1.91
N PHE A 10 -10.52 1.28 2.83
CA PHE A 10 -9.74 0.06 2.69
C PHE A 10 -10.56 -1.23 2.86
N ALA A 11 -11.69 -1.14 3.57
CA ALA A 11 -12.67 -2.21 3.68
C ALA A 11 -13.73 -2.20 2.55
N GLY A 12 -13.64 -1.28 1.59
CA GLY A 12 -14.57 -1.19 0.46
C GLY A 12 -16.02 -0.82 0.84
N GLY A 13 -16.22 -0.07 1.93
CA GLY A 13 -17.55 0.29 2.43
C GLY A 13 -18.17 -0.75 3.39
N ALA A 14 -17.43 -1.82 3.69
CA ALA A 14 -17.92 -2.92 4.53
C ALA A 14 -18.00 -2.55 6.02
N LEU A 15 -17.22 -1.57 6.49
CA LEU A 15 -17.22 -1.14 7.89
C LEU A 15 -18.49 -0.34 8.20
N LEU A 16 -18.85 0.63 7.34
CA LEU A 16 -20.06 1.43 7.51
C LEU A 16 -21.36 0.63 7.33
N LYS A 17 -21.31 -0.48 6.58
CA LYS A 17 -22.43 -1.42 6.42
C LYS A 17 -22.45 -2.55 7.45
N PHE A 18 -21.50 -2.56 8.40
CA PHE A 18 -21.30 -3.62 9.39
C PHE A 18 -21.36 -5.05 8.79
N SER A 19 -20.57 -5.26 7.73
CA SER A 19 -20.49 -6.54 7.04
C SER A 19 -19.50 -7.51 7.71
N ILE A 20 -19.58 -8.79 7.35
CA ILE A 20 -18.61 -9.84 7.72
C ILE A 20 -17.18 -9.43 7.29
N PHE A 21 -17.05 -8.55 6.29
CA PHE A 21 -15.78 -8.01 5.80
C PHE A 21 -15.37 -6.68 6.43
N ALA A 22 -15.92 -6.30 7.59
CA ALA A 22 -15.73 -4.97 8.18
C ALA A 22 -14.25 -4.54 8.37
N LEU A 23 -13.35 -5.48 8.68
CA LEU A 23 -11.91 -5.20 8.80
C LEU A 23 -11.16 -5.20 7.45
N GLY A 24 -11.79 -5.68 6.39
CA GLY A 24 -11.15 -5.88 5.09
C GLY A 24 -9.87 -6.70 5.21
N ILE A 25 -8.80 -6.20 4.58
CA ILE A 25 -7.48 -6.83 4.52
C ILE A 25 -6.44 -6.10 5.41
N MET A 26 -6.87 -5.05 6.11
CA MET A 26 -6.01 -4.26 7.00
C MET A 26 -5.26 -5.07 8.07
N PRO A 27 -5.87 -6.08 8.72
CA PRO A 27 -5.17 -6.92 9.68
C PRO A 27 -3.98 -7.66 9.04
N TYR A 28 -4.14 -8.10 7.78
CA TYR A 28 -3.07 -8.77 7.03
C TYR A 28 -1.93 -7.81 6.70
N ILE A 29 -2.26 -6.60 6.24
CA ILE A 29 -1.26 -5.56 5.94
C ILE A 29 -0.45 -5.28 7.20
N SER A 30 -1.11 -5.08 8.34
CA SER A 30 -0.48 -4.84 9.63
C SER A 30 0.44 -6.00 10.03
N SER A 31 -0.03 -7.24 9.93
CA SER A 31 0.79 -8.42 10.23
C SER A 31 1.99 -8.54 9.29
N SER A 32 1.84 -8.18 8.02
CA SER A 32 2.92 -8.25 7.03
C SER A 32 4.03 -7.24 7.32
N ILE A 33 3.68 -6.04 7.81
CA ILE A 33 4.64 -5.02 8.24
C ILE A 33 5.40 -5.50 9.47
N VAL A 34 4.68 -6.03 10.46
CA VAL A 34 5.28 -6.59 11.67
C VAL A 34 6.26 -7.69 11.30
N MET A 35 5.87 -8.61 10.42
CA MET A 35 6.74 -9.68 9.94
C MET A 35 7.97 -9.15 9.20
N GLN A 36 7.82 -8.10 8.38
CA GLN A 36 8.93 -7.46 7.67
C GLN A 36 9.93 -6.80 8.63
N LEU A 37 9.45 -6.15 9.68
CA LEU A 37 10.30 -5.60 10.73
C LEU A 37 11.03 -6.71 11.49
N PHE A 38 10.34 -7.80 11.83
CA PHE A 38 10.96 -8.97 12.47
C PHE A 38 12.03 -9.64 11.60
N MET A 39 11.88 -9.67 10.28
CA MET A 39 12.90 -10.22 9.38
C MET A 39 14.24 -9.47 9.46
N VAL A 40 14.21 -8.17 9.76
CA VAL A 40 15.43 -7.35 9.90
C VAL A 40 16.04 -7.49 11.30
N LEU A 41 15.19 -7.61 12.32
CA LEU A 41 15.63 -7.71 13.71
C LEU A 41 16.11 -9.13 14.10
N VAL A 42 15.57 -10.17 13.46
CA VAL A 42 15.81 -11.57 13.83
C VAL A 42 16.61 -12.28 12.72
N PRO A 43 17.91 -12.59 12.95
CA PRO A 43 18.77 -13.23 11.95
C PRO A 43 18.26 -14.58 11.46
N ALA A 44 17.53 -15.32 12.30
CA ALA A 44 16.94 -16.61 11.92
C ALA A 44 15.88 -16.45 10.82
N LEU A 45 15.05 -15.41 10.90
CA LEU A 45 14.05 -15.11 9.87
C LEU A 45 14.69 -14.59 8.59
N GLN A 46 15.80 -13.85 8.70
CA GLN A 46 16.59 -13.42 7.55
C GLN A 46 17.24 -14.60 6.81
N LYS A 47 17.77 -15.60 7.54
CA LYS A 47 18.28 -16.85 6.94
C LYS A 47 17.18 -17.59 6.21
N LEU A 48 16.02 -17.71 6.84
CA LEU A 48 14.86 -18.37 6.26
C LEU A 48 14.37 -17.64 4.99
N GLN A 49 14.44 -16.30 4.93
CA GLN A 49 14.16 -15.55 3.69
C GLN A 49 15.14 -15.91 2.55
N LYS A 50 16.38 -16.29 2.88
CA LYS A 50 17.43 -16.69 1.92
C LYS A 50 17.34 -18.15 1.47
N GLU A 51 16.53 -18.98 2.14
CA GLU A 51 16.29 -20.39 1.75
C GLU A 51 15.43 -20.52 0.47
N GLY A 52 15.02 -19.41 -0.13
CA GLY A 52 14.31 -19.40 -1.41
C GLY A 52 12.78 -19.44 -1.25
N GLU A 53 12.10 -20.20 -2.11
CA GLU A 53 10.63 -20.24 -2.15
C GLU A 53 10.02 -20.87 -0.88
N GLU A 54 10.62 -21.94 -0.36
CA GLU A 54 10.09 -22.59 0.85
C GLU A 54 10.16 -21.68 2.07
N GLY A 55 11.25 -20.94 2.21
CA GLY A 55 11.42 -19.93 3.26
C GLY A 55 10.39 -18.81 3.16
N ARG A 56 10.16 -18.28 1.94
CA ARG A 56 9.12 -17.26 1.70
C ARG A 56 7.72 -17.79 2.03
N LYS A 57 7.41 -19.04 1.72
CA LYS A 57 6.13 -19.68 2.08
C LYS A 57 5.94 -19.77 3.59
N LYS A 58 6.98 -20.16 4.33
CA LYS A 58 6.95 -20.20 5.81
C LYS A 58 6.75 -18.82 6.44
N ILE A 59 7.42 -17.78 5.92
CA ILE A 59 7.19 -16.39 6.37
C ILE A 59 5.75 -15.95 6.09
N GLY A 60 5.20 -16.34 4.95
CA GLY A 60 3.79 -16.13 4.62
C GLY A 60 2.85 -16.80 5.63
N GLN A 61 3.14 -18.04 6.05
CA GLN A 61 2.36 -18.74 7.08
C GLN A 61 2.40 -18.01 8.42
N TYR A 62 3.57 -17.55 8.88
CA TYR A 62 3.67 -16.75 10.11
C TYR A 62 2.90 -15.43 10.02
N THR A 63 2.94 -14.77 8.86
CA THR A 63 2.13 -13.57 8.60
C THR A 63 0.64 -13.88 8.72
N LYS A 64 0.17 -15.03 8.21
CA LYS A 64 -1.23 -15.45 8.34
C LYS A 64 -1.64 -15.73 9.78
N TYR A 65 -0.80 -16.41 10.56
CA TYR A 65 -1.10 -16.65 11.98
C TYR A 65 -1.14 -15.34 12.78
N GLY A 66 -0.21 -14.42 12.54
CA GLY A 66 -0.24 -13.09 13.14
C GLY A 66 -1.50 -12.31 12.76
N THR A 67 -1.95 -12.47 11.51
CA THR A 67 -3.17 -11.83 11.03
C THR A 67 -4.41 -12.30 11.78
N VAL A 68 -4.56 -13.61 12.03
CA VAL A 68 -5.72 -14.15 12.76
C VAL A 68 -5.79 -13.58 14.19
N ILE A 69 -4.63 -13.49 14.86
CA ILE A 69 -4.55 -12.90 16.21
C ILE A 69 -4.94 -11.42 16.18
N LEU A 70 -4.41 -10.65 15.21
CA LEU A 70 -4.77 -9.24 15.04
C LEU A 70 -6.24 -9.05 14.69
N CYS A 71 -6.83 -9.91 13.85
CA CYS A 71 -8.27 -9.91 13.54
C CYS A 71 -9.12 -10.13 14.80
N ALA A 72 -8.74 -11.09 15.65
CA ALA A 72 -9.46 -11.36 16.89
C ALA A 72 -9.46 -10.14 17.81
N ILE A 73 -8.34 -9.42 17.89
CA ILE A 73 -8.22 -8.19 18.71
C ILE A 73 -8.98 -7.02 18.06
N GLN A 74 -8.81 -6.80 16.76
CA GLN A 74 -9.43 -5.66 16.07
C GLN A 74 -10.94 -5.82 15.87
N SER A 75 -11.44 -7.05 15.77
CA SER A 75 -12.89 -7.30 15.69
C SER A 75 -13.61 -6.89 16.96
N LEU A 76 -12.98 -7.00 18.14
CA LEU A 76 -13.50 -6.43 19.39
C LEU A 76 -13.67 -4.91 19.29
N ALA A 77 -12.68 -4.21 18.72
CA ALA A 77 -12.75 -2.77 18.53
C ALA A 77 -13.88 -2.37 17.58
N VAL A 78 -14.07 -3.10 16.48
CA VAL A 78 -15.18 -2.87 15.53
C VAL A 78 -16.55 -3.14 16.16
N ILE A 79 -16.69 -4.21 16.94
CA ILE A 79 -17.96 -4.53 17.63
C ILE A 79 -18.29 -3.47 18.67
N GLN A 80 -17.29 -2.99 19.43
CA GLN A 80 -17.48 -1.91 20.39
C GLN A 80 -17.88 -0.60 19.69
N LEU A 81 -17.29 -0.32 18.54
CA LEU A 81 -17.66 0.84 17.73
C LEU A 81 -19.10 0.72 17.20
N ALA A 82 -19.49 -0.46 16.75
CA ALA A 82 -20.87 -0.73 16.30
C ALA A 82 -21.90 -0.67 17.44
N LYS A 83 -21.50 -0.93 18.69
CA LYS A 83 -22.34 -0.67 19.87
C LYS A 83 -22.68 0.82 20.01
N GLY A 84 -21.73 1.70 19.70
CA GLY A 84 -21.97 3.14 19.62
C GLY A 84 -23.02 3.49 18.57
N TRP A 85 -23.02 2.82 17.42
CA TRP A 85 -24.06 2.99 16.38
C TRP A 85 -25.43 2.43 16.75
N SER A 86 -25.47 1.48 17.70
CA SER A 86 -26.68 0.85 18.21
C SER A 86 -27.32 1.63 19.37
N THR A 87 -26.54 2.45 20.08
CA THR A 87 -26.96 3.17 21.30
C THR A 87 -26.90 4.67 20.99
N GLY A 88 -27.96 5.21 20.41
CA GLY A 88 -28.02 6.64 20.07
C GLY A 88 -28.05 7.49 21.34
N THR A 89 -27.26 8.56 21.36
CA THR A 89 -27.35 9.66 22.33
C THR A 89 -28.20 10.80 21.74
N GLU A 90 -28.73 11.71 22.58
CA GLU A 90 -29.60 12.82 22.13
C GLU A 90 -29.02 13.71 21.00
N LEU A 91 -27.70 13.71 20.83
CA LEU A 91 -26.96 14.48 19.81
C LEU A 91 -26.66 13.70 18.51
N GLU A 92 -26.70 12.37 18.52
CA GLU A 92 -26.45 11.52 17.33
C GLU A 92 -27.42 10.31 17.33
N PRO A 93 -28.45 10.29 16.45
CA PRO A 93 -29.40 9.20 16.40
C PRO A 93 -28.72 7.87 16.02
N ALA A 94 -29.18 6.78 16.63
CA ALA A 94 -28.66 5.43 16.35
C ALA A 94 -28.82 5.10 14.85
N ARG A 95 -27.70 4.81 14.18
CA ARG A 95 -27.70 4.44 12.75
C ARG A 95 -28.38 3.08 12.51
N TYR A 96 -28.30 2.18 13.49
CA TYR A 96 -28.98 0.88 13.51
C TYR A 96 -29.56 0.60 14.90
N PRO A 97 -30.77 1.11 15.22
CA PRO A 97 -31.37 0.93 16.54
C PRO A 97 -31.62 -0.56 16.81
N GLY A 98 -31.16 -1.06 17.97
CA GLY A 98 -31.38 -2.44 18.40
C GLY A 98 -30.46 -3.50 17.79
N LEU A 99 -29.37 -3.11 17.12
CA LEU A 99 -28.38 -4.03 16.55
C LEU A 99 -27.79 -4.98 17.62
N ILE A 100 -27.62 -4.49 18.85
CA ILE A 100 -27.11 -5.29 19.98
C ILE A 100 -28.18 -5.37 21.06
N ASN A 101 -28.72 -6.56 21.29
CA ASN A 101 -29.60 -6.82 22.42
C ASN A 101 -28.78 -6.93 23.71
N SER A 102 -29.05 -6.04 24.67
CA SER A 102 -28.39 -5.96 25.99
C SER A 102 -28.44 -7.27 26.80
N SER A 103 -29.32 -8.21 26.44
CA SER A 103 -29.52 -9.49 27.14
C SER A 103 -28.55 -10.59 26.67
N VAL A 104 -27.93 -10.45 25.49
CA VAL A 104 -27.13 -11.51 24.82
C VAL A 104 -25.72 -11.06 24.43
N VAL A 105 -25.25 -9.99 25.08
CA VAL A 105 -23.98 -9.31 24.83
C VAL A 105 -22.79 -10.28 24.65
N PRO A 106 -22.49 -11.22 25.58
CA PRO A 106 -21.31 -12.08 25.41
C PRO A 106 -21.39 -13.01 24.19
N TYR A 107 -22.58 -13.53 23.85
CA TYR A 107 -22.78 -14.37 22.66
C TYR A 107 -22.63 -13.57 21.37
N PHE A 108 -23.11 -12.33 21.34
CA PHE A 108 -22.95 -11.44 20.19
C PHE A 108 -21.48 -11.11 19.91
N TYR A 109 -20.68 -10.85 20.96
CA TYR A 109 -19.25 -10.59 20.80
C TYR A 109 -18.53 -11.81 20.23
N LEU A 110 -18.81 -13.02 20.75
CA LEU A 110 -18.19 -14.25 20.26
C LEU A 110 -18.53 -14.51 18.78
N ILE A 111 -19.82 -14.44 18.42
CA ILE A 111 -20.27 -14.65 17.04
C ILE A 111 -19.71 -13.56 16.12
N GLY A 112 -19.69 -12.30 16.57
CA GLY A 112 -19.14 -11.18 15.82
C GLY A 112 -17.64 -11.34 15.53
N ILE A 113 -16.85 -11.72 16.54
CA ILE A 113 -15.40 -11.97 16.39
C ILE A 113 -15.17 -13.11 15.40
N LEU A 114 -15.87 -14.23 15.55
CA LEU A 114 -15.74 -15.36 14.64
C LEU A 114 -16.15 -14.99 13.22
N SER A 115 -17.25 -14.26 13.05
CA SER A 115 -17.75 -13.86 11.72
C SER A 115 -16.76 -12.93 11.03
N ILE A 116 -16.34 -11.85 11.69
CA ILE A 116 -15.40 -10.87 11.12
C ILE A 116 -14.04 -11.52 10.84
N THR A 117 -13.54 -12.36 11.75
CA THR A 117 -12.28 -13.07 11.57
C THR A 117 -12.36 -14.04 10.39
N THR A 118 -13.45 -14.80 10.27
CA THR A 118 -13.67 -15.72 9.15
C THR A 118 -13.77 -14.95 7.83
N GLY A 119 -14.44 -13.79 7.83
CA GLY A 119 -14.52 -12.89 6.66
C GLY A 119 -13.14 -12.42 6.19
N THR A 120 -12.30 -11.93 7.11
CA THR A 120 -10.94 -11.50 6.75
C THR A 120 -10.07 -12.66 6.28
N VAL A 121 -10.14 -13.83 6.92
CA VAL A 121 -9.40 -15.02 6.46
C VAL A 121 -9.84 -15.45 5.06
N LEU A 122 -11.14 -15.38 4.76
CA LEU A 122 -11.67 -15.66 3.43
C LEU A 122 -11.15 -14.66 2.38
N LEU A 123 -11.07 -13.36 2.72
CA LEU A 123 -10.47 -12.37 1.83
C LEU A 123 -8.98 -12.63 1.57
N ILE A 124 -8.23 -13.04 2.59
CA ILE A 124 -6.81 -13.41 2.43
C ILE A 124 -6.69 -14.60 1.49
N TRP A 125 -7.51 -15.64 1.69
CA TRP A 125 -7.54 -16.80 0.82
C TRP A 125 -7.88 -16.44 -0.63
N LEU A 126 -8.87 -15.57 -0.86
CA LEU A 126 -9.18 -15.04 -2.19
C LEU A 126 -7.98 -14.28 -2.78
N GLY A 127 -7.30 -13.45 -1.99
CA GLY A 127 -6.09 -12.74 -2.42
C GLY A 127 -4.96 -13.69 -2.83
N GLU A 128 -4.77 -14.80 -2.10
CA GLU A 128 -3.80 -15.84 -2.48
C GLU A 128 -4.21 -16.55 -3.77
N GLN A 129 -5.49 -16.91 -3.93
CA GLN A 129 -5.97 -17.54 -5.18
C GLN A 129 -5.82 -16.61 -6.39
N ILE A 130 -6.05 -15.31 -6.24
CA ILE A 130 -5.79 -14.33 -7.30
C ILE A 130 -4.30 -14.23 -7.62
N THR A 131 -3.43 -14.34 -6.62
CA THR A 131 -1.97 -14.30 -6.83
C THR A 131 -1.46 -15.56 -7.54
N GLU A 132 -2.00 -16.74 -7.18
CA GLU A 132 -1.57 -18.03 -7.75
C GLU A 132 -2.13 -18.27 -9.15
N ARG A 133 -3.41 -17.97 -9.38
CA ARG A 133 -4.12 -18.29 -10.63
C ARG A 133 -4.37 -17.09 -11.52
N GLY A 134 -4.27 -15.88 -10.97
CA GLY A 134 -4.55 -14.63 -11.66
C GLY A 134 -3.28 -13.89 -12.06
N ILE A 135 -3.40 -12.56 -12.14
CA ILE A 135 -2.35 -11.66 -12.59
C ILE A 135 -2.14 -10.62 -11.49
N GLY A 136 -0.90 -10.25 -11.20
CA GLY A 136 -0.64 -9.24 -10.16
C GLY A 136 -0.47 -9.85 -8.76
N ASN A 137 -0.41 -8.95 -7.78
CA ASN A 137 -0.53 -9.28 -6.38
C ASN A 137 -2.02 -9.21 -6.00
N GLY A 138 -2.61 -10.34 -5.63
CA GLY A 138 -4.04 -10.43 -5.34
C GLY A 138 -4.49 -9.57 -4.16
N ILE A 139 -3.63 -9.36 -3.18
CA ILE A 139 -3.92 -8.50 -2.03
C ILE A 139 -4.02 -7.03 -2.45
N SER A 140 -3.10 -6.58 -3.31
CA SER A 140 -3.14 -5.25 -3.90
C SER A 140 -4.37 -5.06 -4.78
N LEU A 141 -4.75 -6.08 -5.55
CA LEU A 141 -5.96 -6.06 -6.39
C LEU A 141 -7.26 -6.00 -5.59
N LEU A 142 -7.33 -6.67 -4.44
CA LEU A 142 -8.50 -6.57 -3.57
C LEU A 142 -8.65 -5.15 -2.98
N ILE A 143 -7.55 -4.51 -2.57
CA ILE A 143 -7.56 -3.10 -2.13
C ILE A 143 -8.01 -2.19 -3.27
N PHE A 144 -7.46 -2.40 -4.47
CA PHE A 144 -7.83 -1.68 -5.68
C PHE A 144 -9.33 -1.81 -6.00
N ALA A 145 -9.87 -3.03 -5.94
CA ALA A 145 -11.29 -3.29 -6.16
C ALA A 145 -12.17 -2.62 -5.08
N GLY A 146 -11.73 -2.63 -3.82
CA GLY A 146 -12.40 -1.94 -2.72
C GLY A 146 -12.49 -0.43 -2.92
N ILE A 147 -11.41 0.21 -3.39
CA ILE A 147 -11.39 1.65 -3.69
C ILE A 147 -12.28 1.96 -4.90
N ILE A 148 -12.15 1.21 -6.00
CA ILE A 148 -12.93 1.45 -7.22
C ILE A 148 -14.42 1.20 -7.00
N GLY A 149 -14.79 0.23 -6.17
CA GLY A 149 -16.20 -0.04 -5.86
C GLY A 149 -16.94 1.17 -5.25
N ARG A 150 -16.22 2.11 -4.63
CA ARG A 150 -16.79 3.33 -4.02
C ARG A 150 -16.79 4.56 -4.95
N LEU A 151 -16.02 4.52 -6.03
CA LEU A 151 -15.94 5.64 -6.97
C LEU A 151 -17.29 5.97 -7.62
N PRO A 152 -18.11 5.00 -8.09
CA PRO A 152 -19.39 5.32 -8.72
C PRO A 152 -20.35 6.03 -7.76
N GLU A 153 -20.47 5.52 -6.53
CA GLU A 153 -21.32 6.10 -5.49
C GLU A 153 -20.87 7.53 -5.15
N SER A 154 -19.56 7.73 -5.03
CA SER A 154 -18.96 9.05 -4.77
C SER A 154 -19.20 10.02 -5.94
N MET A 155 -19.13 9.55 -7.19
CA MET A 155 -19.40 10.39 -8.36
C MET A 155 -20.86 10.79 -8.45
N VAL A 156 -21.79 9.88 -8.17
CA VAL A 156 -23.22 10.20 -8.12
C VAL A 156 -23.51 11.24 -7.03
N GLN A 157 -22.93 11.08 -5.84
CA GLN A 157 -23.06 12.05 -4.74
C GLN A 157 -22.52 13.44 -5.12
N LEU A 158 -21.45 13.49 -5.92
CA LEU A 158 -20.87 14.73 -6.40
C LEU A 158 -21.81 15.48 -7.37
N PHE A 159 -22.62 14.76 -8.16
CA PHE A 159 -23.58 15.36 -9.09
C PHE A 159 -24.97 15.61 -8.49
N SER A 160 -25.36 14.87 -7.44
CA SER A 160 -26.66 15.03 -6.78
C SER A 160 -26.68 16.12 -5.71
N THR A 161 -25.52 16.64 -5.33
CA THR A 161 -25.41 17.68 -4.30
C THR A 161 -25.54 19.06 -4.96
N ASP A 162 -26.76 19.61 -4.98
CA ASP A 162 -27.10 20.91 -5.59
C ASP A 162 -26.33 22.12 -5.00
N THR A 163 -25.53 21.92 -3.95
CA THR A 163 -24.80 22.99 -3.24
C THR A 163 -23.33 23.13 -3.63
N MET A 164 -22.81 22.30 -4.54
CA MET A 164 -21.42 22.43 -5.01
C MET A 164 -21.35 23.29 -6.27
N ASP A 165 -20.68 24.45 -6.18
CA ASP A 165 -20.35 25.27 -7.34
C ASP A 165 -19.71 24.42 -8.44
N ALA A 166 -20.25 24.49 -9.66
CA ALA A 166 -19.74 23.77 -10.83
C ALA A 166 -18.24 24.05 -11.08
N LEU A 167 -17.75 25.20 -10.63
CA LEU A 167 -16.34 25.60 -10.67
C LEU A 167 -15.47 24.74 -9.73
N ASN A 168 -15.95 24.40 -8.53
CA ASN A 168 -15.21 23.55 -7.58
C ASN A 168 -15.10 22.10 -8.08
N VAL A 169 -16.16 21.60 -8.72
CA VAL A 169 -16.15 20.28 -9.38
C VAL A 169 -15.11 20.24 -10.51
N LEU A 170 -15.04 21.28 -11.34
CA LEU A 170 -14.07 21.37 -12.42
C LEU A 170 -12.63 21.43 -11.90
N ILE A 171 -12.36 22.22 -10.86
CA ILE A 171 -11.04 22.29 -10.22
C ILE A 171 -10.62 20.92 -9.67
N LEU A 172 -11.54 20.21 -9.01
CA LEU A 172 -11.28 18.88 -8.43
C LEU A 172 -10.95 17.85 -9.52
N LEU A 173 -11.64 17.90 -10.67
CA LEU A 173 -11.39 17.02 -11.81
C LEU A 173 -10.02 17.29 -12.46
N ILE A 174 -9.66 18.57 -12.65
CA ILE A 174 -8.34 18.95 -13.17
C ILE A 174 -7.23 18.48 -12.22
N LEU A 175 -7.41 18.68 -10.92
CA LEU A 175 -6.48 18.23 -9.91
C LEU A 175 -6.31 16.71 -9.93
N PHE A 176 -7.41 15.96 -10.10
CA PHE A 176 -7.39 14.51 -10.20
C PHE A 176 -6.54 14.03 -11.38
N ILE A 177 -6.74 14.61 -12.56
CA ILE A 177 -5.93 14.32 -13.76
C ILE A 177 -4.46 14.65 -13.52
N LEU A 178 -4.18 15.80 -12.90
CA LEU A 178 -2.82 16.23 -12.57
C LEU A 178 -2.11 15.23 -11.65
N LEU A 179 -2.77 14.79 -10.58
CA LEU A 179 -2.21 13.83 -9.63
C LEU A 179 -1.95 12.47 -10.27
N ILE A 180 -2.87 11.98 -11.11
CA ILE A 180 -2.65 10.75 -11.88
C ILE A 180 -1.41 10.90 -12.77
N SER A 181 -1.31 12.00 -13.52
CA SER A 181 -0.19 12.27 -14.41
C SER A 181 1.16 12.28 -13.66
N LEU A 182 1.23 13.01 -12.54
CA LEU A 182 2.44 13.06 -11.70
C LEU A 182 2.79 11.69 -11.11
N THR A 183 1.79 10.90 -10.72
CA THR A 183 1.97 9.53 -10.22
C THR A 183 2.55 8.61 -11.28
N VAL A 184 2.03 8.69 -12.51
CA VAL A 184 2.53 7.93 -13.66
C VAL A 184 3.98 8.32 -13.96
N LEU A 185 4.30 9.62 -13.97
CA LEU A 185 5.66 10.12 -14.19
C LEU A 185 6.65 9.60 -13.14
N LEU A 186 6.30 9.65 -11.85
CA LEU A 186 7.15 9.07 -10.79
C LEU A 186 7.31 7.54 -10.98
N THR A 187 6.24 6.84 -11.33
CA THR A 187 6.25 5.36 -11.42
C THR A 187 6.97 4.84 -12.67
N GLN A 188 7.07 5.65 -13.73
CA GLN A 188 7.81 5.33 -14.94
C GLN A 188 9.27 5.84 -14.90
N GLY A 189 9.59 6.76 -13.98
CA GLY A 189 10.94 7.27 -13.80
C GLY A 189 11.95 6.15 -13.53
N VAL A 190 12.94 6.01 -14.42
CA VAL A 190 14.03 5.03 -14.29
C VAL A 190 15.39 5.69 -14.48
N ARG A 191 16.30 5.40 -13.57
CA ARG A 191 17.73 5.69 -13.69
C ARG A 191 18.45 4.47 -14.24
N LYS A 192 18.94 4.57 -15.47
CA LYS A 192 19.73 3.52 -16.12
C LYS A 192 21.19 3.61 -15.67
N VAL A 193 21.71 2.55 -15.06
CA VAL A 193 23.14 2.40 -14.76
C VAL A 193 23.77 1.50 -15.83
N PRO A 194 24.74 1.98 -16.61
CA PRO A 194 25.33 1.20 -17.69
C PRO A 194 26.15 0.03 -17.14
N LEU A 195 26.02 -1.11 -17.80
CA LEU A 195 26.79 -2.32 -17.57
C LEU A 195 27.51 -2.73 -18.85
N GLN A 196 28.70 -3.26 -18.67
CA GLN A 196 29.42 -3.97 -19.72
C GLN A 196 29.65 -5.40 -19.25
N TYR A 197 29.32 -6.35 -20.12
CA TYR A 197 29.72 -7.74 -19.91
C TYR A 197 31.10 -7.94 -20.53
N GLY A 198 31.91 -8.77 -19.88
CA GLY A 198 33.21 -9.17 -20.39
C GLY A 198 33.12 -9.69 -21.82
N LYS A 199 34.15 -9.40 -22.62
CA LYS A 199 34.26 -9.87 -24.00
C LYS A 199 34.39 -11.40 -23.97
N GLN A 200 33.46 -12.11 -24.61
CA GLN A 200 33.64 -13.53 -24.91
C GLN A 200 34.11 -13.68 -26.34
N MET A 201 35.24 -14.37 -26.55
CA MET A 201 35.64 -14.82 -27.88
C MET A 201 34.81 -16.05 -28.24
N VAL A 202 33.91 -15.91 -29.20
CA VAL A 202 33.24 -17.05 -29.84
C VAL A 202 33.90 -17.26 -31.20
N GLY A 203 34.82 -18.22 -31.28
CA GLY A 203 35.64 -18.47 -32.48
C GLY A 203 36.64 -17.35 -32.76
N ARG A 204 36.72 -16.87 -34.01
CA ARG A 204 37.63 -15.78 -34.45
C ARG A 204 37.00 -14.38 -34.42
N LYS A 205 35.71 -14.25 -34.08
CA LYS A 205 35.02 -12.96 -34.04
C LYS A 205 34.81 -12.51 -32.59
N MET A 206 35.27 -11.30 -32.28
CA MET A 206 34.98 -10.65 -31.01
C MET A 206 33.54 -10.17 -31.03
N VAL A 207 32.63 -10.92 -30.39
CA VAL A 207 31.25 -10.50 -30.23
C VAL A 207 31.17 -9.64 -28.98
N GLN A 208 31.03 -8.33 -29.16
CA GLN A 208 30.77 -7.43 -28.06
C GLN A 208 29.29 -7.52 -27.70
N ALA A 209 28.99 -7.93 -26.47
CA ALA A 209 27.64 -7.80 -25.94
C ALA A 209 27.24 -6.33 -25.99
N LYS A 210 26.08 -6.03 -26.58
CA LYS A 210 25.49 -4.68 -26.61
C LYS A 210 25.51 -4.12 -25.19
N SER A 211 25.83 -2.83 -25.01
CA SER A 211 25.79 -2.20 -23.68
C SER A 211 24.42 -2.45 -23.07
N GLN A 212 24.41 -3.12 -21.92
CA GLN A 212 23.19 -3.32 -21.15
C GLN A 212 23.15 -2.27 -20.05
N SER A 213 22.00 -2.09 -19.42
CA SER A 213 21.87 -1.19 -18.28
C SER A 213 20.94 -1.82 -17.26
N ILE A 214 21.27 -1.69 -15.98
CA ILE A 214 20.31 -1.97 -14.91
C ILE A 214 19.40 -0.74 -14.77
N PRO A 215 18.09 -0.86 -14.98
CA PRO A 215 17.15 0.21 -14.69
C PRO A 215 16.80 0.19 -13.20
N PHE A 216 17.30 1.18 -12.44
CA PHE A 216 16.81 1.45 -11.09
C PHE A 216 15.61 2.37 -11.19
N LYS A 217 14.44 1.94 -10.70
CA LYS A 217 13.25 2.78 -10.64
C LYS A 217 13.44 3.90 -9.61
N VAL A 218 12.88 5.09 -9.89
CA VAL A 218 12.89 6.22 -8.96
C VAL A 218 12.17 5.87 -7.67
N ASN A 219 11.07 5.12 -7.79
CA ASN A 219 10.41 4.49 -6.67
C ASN A 219 10.41 2.97 -6.88
N GLY A 220 11.39 2.28 -6.28
CA GLY A 220 11.48 0.82 -6.33
C GLY A 220 10.31 0.12 -5.65
N ALA A 221 9.68 0.81 -4.69
CA ALA A 221 8.66 0.28 -3.80
C ALA A 221 7.22 0.45 -4.31
N ASN A 222 7.02 1.07 -5.48
CA ASN A 222 5.70 1.47 -5.98
C ASN A 222 4.87 2.15 -4.86
N VAL A 223 3.68 1.63 -4.55
CA VAL A 223 2.75 2.20 -3.57
C VAL A 223 2.93 1.61 -2.16
N MET A 224 3.69 0.53 -2.00
CA MET A 224 3.80 -0.18 -0.72
C MET A 224 4.19 0.72 0.47
N PRO A 225 5.13 1.69 0.35
CA PRO A 225 5.48 2.57 1.46
C PRO A 225 4.33 3.43 1.97
N ILE A 226 3.45 3.88 1.07
CA ILE A 226 2.26 4.66 1.44
C ILE A 226 1.26 3.78 2.22
N ILE A 227 1.05 2.55 1.75
CA ILE A 227 0.16 1.59 2.41
C ILE A 227 0.68 1.26 3.83
N PHE A 228 2.00 1.11 3.98
CA PHE A 228 2.62 0.86 5.28
C PHE A 228 2.58 2.08 6.20
N ALA A 229 2.86 3.27 5.69
CA ALA A 229 2.76 4.50 6.48
C ALA A 229 1.33 4.74 6.98
N SER A 230 0.33 4.57 6.11
CA SER A 230 -1.08 4.76 6.45
C SER A 230 -1.58 3.72 7.46
N SER A 231 -1.26 2.43 7.28
CA SER A 231 -1.64 1.38 8.24
C SER A 231 -0.94 1.55 9.61
N LEU A 232 0.32 2.00 9.64
CA LEU A 232 1.01 2.29 10.91
C LEU A 232 0.35 3.43 11.67
N ILE A 233 -0.14 4.47 10.99
CA ILE A 233 -0.88 5.58 11.63
C ILE A 233 -2.25 5.10 12.12
N LEU A 234 -2.94 4.29 11.33
CA LEU A 234 -4.26 3.76 11.69
C LEU A 234 -4.20 2.89 12.96
N PHE A 235 -3.11 2.15 13.18
CA PHE A 235 -3.02 1.18 14.27
C PHE A 235 -3.16 1.83 15.68
N PRO A 236 -2.34 2.81 16.10
CA PRO A 236 -2.54 3.51 17.36
C PRO A 236 -3.90 4.19 17.45
N GLN A 237 -4.39 4.79 16.36
CA GLN A 237 -5.69 5.46 16.34
C GLN A 237 -6.84 4.49 16.65
N THR A 238 -6.82 3.27 16.11
CA THR A 238 -7.85 2.26 16.43
C THR A 238 -7.83 1.85 17.90
N ILE A 239 -6.65 1.74 18.52
CA ILE A 239 -6.51 1.41 19.95
C ILE A 239 -7.04 2.56 20.81
N ILE A 240 -6.70 3.81 20.47
CA ILE A 240 -7.15 4.99 21.21
C ILE A 240 -8.67 5.12 21.11
N GLN A 241 -9.28 4.82 19.95
CA GLN A 241 -10.74 4.82 19.79
C GLN A 241 -11.43 3.77 20.63
N TRP A 242 -10.78 2.61 20.76
CA TRP A 242 -11.28 1.56 21.62
C TRP A 242 -11.20 1.95 23.11
N LEU A 243 -10.09 2.58 23.55
CA LEU A 243 -9.94 3.06 24.93
C LEU A 243 -10.86 4.23 25.28
N SER A 244 -11.05 5.19 24.37
CA SER A 244 -11.92 6.36 24.59
C SER A 244 -13.38 5.97 24.85
N ASN A 245 -13.84 4.86 24.28
CA ASN A 245 -15.19 4.35 24.46
C ASN A 245 -15.36 3.47 25.71
N SER A 246 -14.28 3.10 26.39
CA SER A 246 -14.27 2.17 27.53
C SER A 246 -14.07 2.84 28.88
N SER A 247 -13.47 4.03 28.93
CA SER A 247 -13.16 4.75 30.17
C SER A 247 -13.59 6.20 30.06
N GLN A 248 -14.18 6.71 31.14
CA GLN A 248 -14.54 8.11 31.37
C GLN A 248 -13.55 9.06 30.69
N GLU A 249 -14.07 9.98 29.88
CA GLU A 249 -13.37 10.90 28.97
C GLU A 249 -12.10 11.50 29.59
N TRP A 250 -10.96 10.81 29.49
CA TRP A 250 -9.68 11.45 29.72
C TRP A 250 -9.45 12.36 28.52
N ALA A 251 -9.51 13.68 28.75
CA ALA A 251 -9.29 14.71 27.73
C ALA A 251 -7.97 14.51 26.95
N GLY A 252 -7.00 13.78 27.51
CA GLY A 252 -5.77 13.39 26.82
C GLY A 252 -5.99 12.49 25.59
N TRP A 253 -6.99 11.60 25.59
CA TRP A 253 -7.24 10.72 24.45
C TRP A 253 -7.76 11.47 23.21
N ALA A 254 -8.62 12.47 23.42
CA ALA A 254 -9.13 13.33 22.35
C ALA A 254 -7.99 14.17 21.73
N VAL A 255 -7.11 14.72 22.58
CA VAL A 255 -5.93 15.48 22.13
C VAL A 255 -4.98 14.59 21.32
N ILE A 256 -4.73 13.34 21.74
CA ILE A 256 -3.90 12.40 20.97
C ILE A 256 -4.58 12.04 19.63
N MET A 257 -5.90 11.85 19.58
CA MET A 257 -6.59 11.63 18.32
C MET A 257 -6.47 12.80 17.34
N ASP A 258 -6.52 14.03 17.86
CA ASP A 258 -6.36 15.23 17.05
C ASP A 258 -4.97 15.33 16.41
N PHE A 259 -3.91 14.87 17.09
CA PHE A 259 -2.56 14.79 16.51
C PHE A 259 -2.45 13.84 15.32
N PHE A 260 -3.32 12.82 15.25
CA PHE A 260 -3.33 11.87 14.14
C PHE A 260 -4.45 12.16 13.11
N ASN A 261 -5.20 13.25 13.26
CA ASN A 261 -6.27 13.60 12.34
C ASN A 261 -5.77 14.63 11.29
N PRO A 262 -5.80 14.30 9.98
CA PRO A 262 -5.41 15.23 8.92
C PRO A 262 -6.28 16.50 8.85
N PHE A 263 -7.50 16.46 9.39
CA PHE A 263 -8.47 17.57 9.35
C PHE A 263 -8.69 18.26 10.70
N SER A 264 -7.74 18.14 11.65
CA SER A 264 -7.85 18.87 12.92
C SER A 264 -8.01 20.38 12.68
N GLN A 265 -8.94 21.01 13.40
CA GLN A 265 -9.21 22.46 13.34
C GLN A 265 -7.98 23.28 13.78
N ILE A 266 -7.10 22.71 14.62
CA ILE A 266 -5.87 23.36 15.08
C ILE A 266 -4.75 23.15 14.06
N TRP A 267 -4.20 24.24 13.51
CA TRP A 267 -3.16 24.20 12.48
C TRP A 267 -1.88 23.45 12.90
N TYR A 268 -1.49 23.53 14.17
CA TYR A 268 -0.31 22.84 14.69
C TYR A 268 -0.48 21.31 14.72
N HIS A 269 -1.67 20.80 15.00
CA HIS A 269 -1.94 19.35 15.03
C HIS A 269 -1.95 18.75 13.60
N ALA A 270 -2.53 19.46 12.64
CA ALA A 270 -2.50 19.03 11.23
C ALA A 270 -1.07 19.02 10.65
N LEU A 271 -0.23 20.01 11.04
CA LEU A 271 1.18 20.05 10.62
C LEU A 271 1.96 18.86 11.20
N PHE A 272 1.72 18.52 12.47
CA PHE A 272 2.33 17.34 13.09
C PHE A 272 1.98 16.04 12.36
N TYR A 273 0.71 15.86 11.97
CA TYR A 273 0.29 14.72 11.13
C TYR A 273 1.04 14.69 9.80
N PHE A 274 1.16 15.81 9.09
CA PHE A 274 1.85 15.87 7.80
C PHE A 274 3.35 15.56 7.92
N VAL A 275 4.00 16.03 8.98
CA VAL A 275 5.42 15.76 9.25
C VAL A 275 5.63 14.28 9.58
N ILE A 276 4.83 13.70 10.48
CA ILE A 276 4.92 12.27 10.81
C ILE A 276 4.61 11.41 9.60
N TYR A 277 3.56 11.72 8.85
CA TYR A 277 3.18 10.92 7.69
C TYR A 277 4.25 10.97 6.60
N THR A 278 4.84 12.15 6.34
CA THR A 278 5.98 12.28 5.43
C THR A 278 7.19 11.50 5.92
N ALA A 279 7.54 11.62 7.20
CA ALA A 279 8.67 10.91 7.78
C ALA A 279 8.48 9.38 7.69
N LEU A 280 7.27 8.89 7.94
CA LEU A 280 6.92 7.47 7.79
C LEU A 280 6.98 7.01 6.34
N ILE A 281 6.46 7.79 5.38
CA ILE A 281 6.56 7.46 3.95
C ILE A 281 8.03 7.36 3.53
N VAL A 282 8.86 8.32 3.93
CA VAL A 282 10.30 8.31 3.63
C VAL A 282 10.98 7.11 4.29
N PHE A 283 10.71 6.86 5.57
CA PHE A 283 11.24 5.70 6.30
C PHE A 283 10.88 4.38 5.61
N PHE A 284 9.60 4.15 5.31
CA PHE A 284 9.15 2.93 4.66
C PHE A 284 9.63 2.81 3.21
N ALA A 285 9.82 3.92 2.50
CA ALA A 285 10.39 3.90 1.15
C ALA A 285 11.85 3.42 1.18
N TYR A 286 12.66 3.91 2.13
CA TYR A 286 14.02 3.43 2.34
C TYR A 286 14.05 1.98 2.81
N PHE A 287 13.23 1.64 3.81
CA PHE A 287 13.16 0.31 4.38
C PHE A 287 12.79 -0.73 3.32
N TYR A 288 11.73 -0.49 2.55
CA TYR A 288 11.30 -1.42 1.51
C TYR A 288 12.33 -1.55 0.38
N THR A 289 12.90 -0.42 -0.07
CA THR A 289 13.93 -0.44 -1.13
C THR A 289 15.16 -1.23 -0.68
N ALA A 290 15.59 -1.09 0.57
CA ALA A 290 16.73 -1.83 1.12
C ALA A 290 16.47 -3.34 1.23
N ILE A 291 15.25 -3.75 1.57
CA ILE A 291 14.87 -5.18 1.61
C ILE A 291 14.80 -5.77 0.20
N GLN A 292 14.27 -5.02 -0.77
CA GLN A 292 14.09 -5.52 -2.13
C GLN A 292 15.41 -5.56 -2.92
N PHE A 293 16.27 -4.57 -2.72
CA PHE A 293 17.55 -4.43 -3.44
C PHE A 293 18.71 -4.55 -2.45
N ASN A 294 19.23 -5.76 -2.26
CA ASN A 294 20.48 -5.96 -1.53
C ASN A 294 21.69 -5.61 -2.43
N PRO A 295 22.41 -4.50 -2.17
CA PRO A 295 23.51 -4.06 -3.04
C PRO A 295 24.68 -5.05 -3.05
N ALA A 296 24.87 -5.80 -1.96
CA ALA A 296 25.94 -6.79 -1.84
C ALA A 296 25.68 -7.98 -2.75
N GLU A 297 24.46 -8.52 -2.71
CA GLU A 297 24.05 -9.63 -3.58
C GLU A 297 24.02 -9.22 -5.05
N LEU A 298 23.57 -8.00 -5.37
CA LEU A 298 23.64 -7.48 -6.74
C LEU A 298 25.07 -7.38 -7.26
N ALA A 299 26.01 -6.87 -6.46
CA ALA A 299 27.41 -6.76 -6.85
C ALA A 299 28.07 -8.14 -7.03
N GLU A 300 27.74 -9.10 -6.17
CA GLU A 300 28.24 -10.48 -6.29
C GLU A 300 27.67 -11.19 -7.52
N ASN A 301 26.37 -11.02 -7.79
CA ASN A 301 25.73 -11.55 -8.99
C ASN A 301 26.36 -10.94 -10.25
N LEU A 302 26.58 -9.63 -10.30
CA LEU A 302 27.27 -8.97 -11.42
C LEU A 302 28.66 -9.56 -11.66
N LYS A 303 29.43 -9.73 -10.59
CA LYS A 303 30.75 -10.38 -10.65
C LYS A 303 30.65 -11.82 -11.19
N LYS A 304 29.67 -12.61 -10.72
CA LYS A 304 29.44 -14.00 -11.12
C LYS A 304 29.05 -14.13 -12.61
N TYR A 305 28.25 -13.20 -13.13
CA TYR A 305 27.84 -13.16 -14.54
C TYR A 305 28.85 -12.42 -15.45
N GLY A 306 30.02 -12.03 -14.94
CA GLY A 306 31.05 -11.32 -15.72
C GLY A 306 30.64 -9.91 -16.16
N GLY A 307 29.63 -9.32 -15.51
CA GLY A 307 29.20 -7.95 -15.70
C GLY A 307 29.94 -7.00 -14.77
N PHE A 308 30.35 -5.84 -15.27
CA PHE A 308 30.95 -4.78 -14.47
C PHE A 308 30.42 -3.40 -14.88
N ILE A 309 30.44 -2.47 -13.91
CA ILE A 309 30.12 -1.08 -14.16
C ILE A 309 31.39 -0.39 -14.67
N PRO A 310 31.37 0.27 -15.84
CA PRO A 310 32.54 0.95 -16.38
C PRO A 310 33.11 1.96 -15.38
N GLY A 311 34.42 1.88 -15.12
CA GLY A 311 35.12 2.77 -14.20
C GLY A 311 35.09 2.35 -12.72
N ILE A 312 34.47 1.21 -12.37
CA ILE A 312 34.36 0.74 -10.98
C ILE A 312 34.87 -0.70 -10.89
N ARG A 313 35.75 -0.97 -9.91
CA ARG A 313 36.28 -2.32 -9.69
C ARG A 313 35.18 -3.27 -9.19
N PRO A 314 35.04 -4.48 -9.76
CA PRO A 314 34.06 -5.48 -9.30
C PRO A 314 34.27 -5.87 -7.82
N GLY A 315 33.17 -6.05 -7.07
CA GLY A 315 33.20 -6.39 -5.64
C GLY A 315 32.74 -5.23 -4.74
N SER A 316 33.51 -4.92 -3.68
CA SER A 316 33.12 -3.91 -2.67
C SER A 316 32.80 -2.54 -3.27
N HIS A 317 33.63 -2.06 -4.21
CA HIS A 317 33.39 -0.76 -4.83
C HIS A 317 32.12 -0.73 -5.70
N THR A 318 31.74 -1.86 -6.29
CA THR A 318 30.47 -1.98 -7.02
C THR A 318 29.28 -1.92 -6.06
N LYS A 319 29.38 -2.58 -4.90
CA LYS A 319 28.38 -2.51 -3.82
C LYS A 319 28.20 -1.07 -3.34
N GLU A 320 29.28 -0.40 -2.94
CA GLU A 320 29.27 0.99 -2.46
C GLU A 320 28.66 1.96 -3.49
N TYR A 321 28.97 1.76 -4.77
CA TYR A 321 28.39 2.56 -5.84
C TYR A 321 26.89 2.34 -5.98
N ILE A 322 26.42 1.09 -6.03
CA ILE A 322 25.01 0.77 -6.14
C ILE A 322 24.24 1.33 -4.93
N GLU A 323 24.80 1.19 -3.73
CA GLU A 323 24.23 1.73 -2.49
C GLU A 323 24.12 3.26 -2.54
N LYS A 324 25.17 3.96 -2.98
CA LYS A 324 25.15 5.42 -3.16
C LYS A 324 24.12 5.85 -4.20
N VAL A 325 23.97 5.11 -5.30
CA VAL A 325 22.98 5.38 -6.33
C VAL A 325 21.56 5.18 -5.81
N LEU A 326 21.28 4.04 -5.15
CA LEU A 326 19.97 3.75 -4.56
C LEU A 326 19.58 4.81 -3.52
N ASN A 327 20.48 5.17 -2.60
CA ASN A 327 20.21 6.19 -1.58
C ASN A 327 19.89 7.56 -2.18
N ARG A 328 20.58 7.94 -3.28
CA ARG A 328 20.38 9.23 -3.95
C ARG A 328 19.11 9.28 -4.80
N ILE A 329 18.64 8.13 -5.29
CA ILE A 329 17.39 8.01 -6.06
C ILE A 329 16.18 7.91 -5.12
N THR A 330 16.34 7.22 -3.99
CA THR A 330 15.23 6.95 -3.07
C THR A 330 14.78 8.21 -2.33
N LEU A 331 15.69 9.11 -1.93
CA LEU A 331 15.31 10.35 -1.22
C LEU A 331 14.33 11.23 -2.03
N PRO A 332 14.65 11.63 -3.29
CA PRO A 332 13.75 12.47 -4.06
C PRO A 332 12.48 11.72 -4.46
N GLY A 333 12.57 10.42 -4.73
CA GLY A 333 11.41 9.57 -5.02
C GLY A 333 10.43 9.52 -3.85
N ALA A 334 10.92 9.30 -2.63
CA ALA A 334 10.11 9.24 -1.43
C ALA A 334 9.52 10.60 -1.04
N MET A 335 10.29 11.69 -1.20
CA MET A 335 9.79 13.05 -0.97
C MET A 335 8.69 13.43 -1.95
N PHE A 336 8.84 13.09 -3.23
CA PHE A 336 7.80 13.34 -4.23
C PHE A 336 6.56 12.48 -3.97
N LEU A 337 6.76 11.22 -3.55
CA LEU A 337 5.68 10.33 -3.14
C LEU A 337 4.90 10.86 -1.93
N ALA A 338 5.60 11.37 -0.92
CA ALA A 338 4.97 12.01 0.23
C ALA A 338 4.22 13.29 -0.15
N GLY A 339 4.80 14.13 -1.02
CA GLY A 339 4.15 15.31 -1.57
C GLY A 339 2.84 14.97 -2.30
N LEU A 340 2.84 13.91 -3.12
CA LEU A 340 1.63 13.43 -3.80
C LEU A 340 0.58 12.91 -2.81
N ALA A 341 0.99 12.19 -1.77
CA ALA A 341 0.07 11.66 -0.76
C ALA A 341 -0.59 12.79 0.05
N LEU A 342 0.17 13.87 0.31
CA LEU A 342 -0.29 15.04 1.07
C LEU A 342 -1.07 16.06 0.25
N ALA A 343 -0.80 16.18 -1.06
CA ALA A 343 -1.35 17.24 -1.89
C ALA A 343 -2.89 17.35 -1.79
N PRO A 344 -3.68 16.26 -1.82
CA PRO A 344 -5.14 16.39 -1.70
C PRO A 344 -5.59 16.85 -0.33
N TYR A 345 -4.95 16.41 0.75
CA TYR A 345 -5.29 16.87 2.11
C TYR A 345 -5.07 18.38 2.26
N ILE A 346 -3.96 18.88 1.70
CA ILE A 346 -3.62 20.30 1.72
C ILE A 346 -4.63 21.10 0.88
N ILE A 347 -4.95 20.64 -0.33
CA ILE A 347 -5.85 21.36 -1.24
C ILE A 347 -7.28 21.41 -0.71
N ILE A 348 -7.78 20.30 -0.15
CA ILE A 348 -9.13 20.25 0.44
C ILE A 348 -9.22 21.16 1.66
N LYS A 349 -8.15 21.27 2.44
CA LYS A 349 -8.06 22.20 3.58
C LYS A 349 -8.02 23.66 3.14
N PHE A 350 -7.33 23.98 2.04
CA PHE A 350 -7.25 25.36 1.53
C PHE A 350 -8.52 25.83 0.81
N LEU A 351 -9.30 24.91 0.22
CA LEU A 351 -10.53 25.22 -0.49
C LEU A 351 -11.78 25.24 0.42
N ASP A 352 -11.64 25.04 1.74
CA ASP A 352 -12.75 24.95 2.72
C ASP A 352 -13.90 24.01 2.29
N LEU A 353 -13.59 22.98 1.49
CA LEU A 353 -14.56 21.95 1.10
C LEU A 353 -15.01 21.08 2.28
N SER A 354 -14.37 21.20 3.45
CA SER A 354 -14.73 20.49 4.67
C SER A 354 -15.97 21.05 5.38
N SER A 355 -16.34 22.32 5.12
CA SER A 355 -17.47 23.00 5.80
C SER A 355 -18.81 22.87 5.09
N ASN A 356 -18.84 22.46 3.81
CA ASN A 356 -20.08 22.26 3.08
C ASN A 356 -20.51 20.79 3.15
N SER A 357 -21.49 20.55 4.03
CA SER A 357 -22.42 19.43 4.11
C SER A 357 -22.26 18.32 3.04
N GLY A 358 -21.82 17.13 3.47
CA GLY A 358 -21.79 15.89 2.67
C GLY A 358 -20.40 15.47 2.16
N GLY A 359 -19.40 16.36 2.20
CA GLY A 359 -18.06 16.15 1.63
C GLY A 359 -17.18 15.10 2.33
N GLY A 360 -17.53 14.64 3.53
CA GLY A 360 -16.72 13.67 4.29
C GLY A 360 -16.36 12.42 3.49
N SER A 361 -17.34 11.83 2.78
CA SER A 361 -17.12 10.62 1.96
C SER A 361 -16.29 10.89 0.70
N LEU A 362 -16.52 12.05 0.06
CA LEU A 362 -15.82 12.48 -1.15
C LEU A 362 -14.34 12.75 -0.86
N VAL A 363 -14.04 13.41 0.26
CA VAL A 363 -12.67 13.78 0.66
C VAL A 363 -11.79 12.56 0.92
N TYR A 364 -12.33 11.49 1.51
CA TYR A 364 -11.56 10.25 1.72
C TYR A 364 -11.51 9.38 0.46
N THR A 365 -12.60 9.31 -0.33
CA THR A 365 -12.62 8.50 -1.56
C THR A 365 -11.73 9.10 -2.66
N PHE A 366 -11.70 10.43 -2.78
CA PHE A 366 -10.75 11.19 -3.60
C PHE A 366 -9.46 11.57 -2.86
N GLY A 367 -9.21 11.01 -1.66
CA GLY A 367 -8.01 11.28 -0.88
C GLY A 367 -6.75 10.86 -1.63
N GLY A 368 -5.65 11.61 -1.48
CA GLY A 368 -4.41 11.35 -2.24
C GLY A 368 -3.87 9.94 -2.06
N THR A 369 -4.05 9.36 -0.89
CA THR A 369 -3.65 7.98 -0.58
C THR A 369 -4.42 6.95 -1.43
N SER A 370 -5.74 7.05 -1.55
CA SER A 370 -6.56 6.08 -2.30
C SER A 370 -6.28 6.13 -3.81
N LEU A 371 -6.12 7.34 -4.34
CA LEU A 371 -5.78 7.59 -5.74
C LEU A 371 -4.40 7.01 -6.11
N LEU A 372 -3.40 7.25 -5.27
CA LEU A 372 -2.06 6.72 -5.48
C LEU A 372 -2.03 5.20 -5.44
N ILE A 373 -2.78 4.59 -4.52
CA ILE A 373 -2.95 3.14 -4.46
C ILE A 373 -3.60 2.63 -5.74
N MET A 374 -4.69 3.26 -6.17
CA MET A 374 -5.41 2.86 -7.38
C MET A 374 -4.50 2.87 -8.61
N VAL A 375 -3.84 4.00 -8.88
CA VAL A 375 -2.98 4.18 -10.05
C VAL A 375 -1.79 3.24 -10.01
N GLY A 376 -1.14 3.11 -8.86
CA GLY A 376 0.06 2.28 -8.79
C GLY A 376 -0.22 0.78 -8.92
N VAL A 377 -1.33 0.28 -8.34
CA VAL A 377 -1.75 -1.13 -8.55
C VAL A 377 -2.18 -1.37 -9.99
N ALA A 378 -2.88 -0.42 -10.63
CA ALA A 378 -3.22 -0.52 -12.05
C ALA A 378 -1.98 -0.60 -12.94
N LEU A 379 -0.98 0.27 -12.71
CA LEU A 379 0.28 0.26 -13.45
C LEU A 379 1.10 -1.01 -13.21
N GLU A 380 1.11 -1.53 -11.99
CA GLU A 380 1.80 -2.79 -11.67
C GLU A 380 1.16 -3.98 -12.40
N THR A 381 -0.17 -4.05 -12.37
CA THR A 381 -0.93 -5.10 -13.07
C THR A 381 -0.69 -5.03 -14.58
N LEU A 382 -0.75 -3.84 -15.18
CA LEU A 382 -0.47 -3.65 -16.61
C LEU A 382 0.96 -4.07 -16.99
N LYS A 383 1.96 -3.69 -16.19
CA LYS A 383 3.36 -4.11 -16.42
C LYS A 383 3.53 -5.62 -16.35
N GLN A 384 2.80 -6.29 -15.45
CA GLN A 384 2.87 -7.75 -15.33
C GLN A 384 2.19 -8.45 -16.52
N ILE A 385 1.06 -7.94 -16.99
CA ILE A 385 0.40 -8.40 -18.21
C ILE A 385 1.35 -8.25 -19.41
N GLU A 386 1.96 -7.07 -19.58
CA GLU A 386 2.90 -6.80 -20.67
C GLU A 386 4.10 -7.76 -20.61
N SER A 387 4.67 -7.97 -19.41
CA SER A 387 5.78 -8.91 -19.20
C SER A 387 5.41 -10.35 -19.59
N GLN A 388 4.22 -10.82 -19.23
CA GLN A 388 3.75 -12.16 -19.60
C GLN A 388 3.51 -12.29 -21.11
N LEU A 389 2.93 -11.27 -21.75
CA LEU A 389 2.71 -11.23 -23.20
C LEU A 389 4.04 -11.21 -23.97
N LEU A 390 5.03 -10.45 -23.50
CA LEU A 390 6.37 -10.42 -24.08
C LEU A 390 7.06 -11.79 -24.02
N MET A 391 6.93 -12.52 -22.90
CA MET A 391 7.45 -13.89 -22.77
C MET A 391 6.76 -14.85 -23.73
N ARG A 392 5.43 -14.77 -23.87
CA ARG A 392 4.67 -15.60 -24.82
C ARG A 392 5.10 -15.35 -26.28
N ASN A 393 5.36 -14.10 -26.64
CA ASN A 393 5.79 -13.74 -27.99
C ASN A 393 7.26 -14.11 -28.28
N TYR A 394 8.06 -14.45 -27.25
CA TYR A 394 9.46 -14.85 -27.41
C TYR A 394 9.62 -16.26 -28.00
N GLU A 395 8.67 -17.18 -27.75
CA GLU A 395 8.71 -18.55 -28.29
C GLU A 395 8.63 -18.59 -29.83
N GLY A 396 7.98 -17.62 -30.46
CA GLY A 396 7.81 -17.55 -31.92
C GLY A 396 9.13 -17.40 -32.69
N PHE A 397 10.17 -16.83 -32.08
CA PHE A 397 11.46 -16.58 -32.73
C PHE A 397 12.42 -17.79 -32.67
N MET A 398 12.29 -18.67 -31.68
CA MET A 398 13.22 -19.80 -31.48
C MET A 398 12.88 -21.05 -32.31
N LYS A 399 11.67 -21.14 -32.88
CA LYS A 399 11.18 -22.36 -33.57
C LYS A 399 11.55 -22.48 -35.05
N LYS A 400 12.33 -21.54 -35.62
CA LYS A 400 12.66 -21.48 -37.06
C LYS A 400 14.11 -21.86 -37.46
N SER A 401 14.86 -22.54 -36.60
CA SER A 401 16.16 -23.13 -37.00
C SER A 401 16.09 -24.65 -37.05
N LYS A 402 15.45 -25.20 -38.09
CA LYS A 402 15.74 -26.58 -38.51
C LYS A 402 17.04 -26.54 -39.32
N ILE A 403 18.12 -27.02 -38.71
CA ILE A 403 19.38 -27.29 -39.42
C ILE A 403 19.09 -28.37 -40.46
N LYS A 404 19.19 -28.00 -41.74
CA LYS A 404 19.08 -28.92 -42.87
C LYS A 404 20.45 -29.61 -43.02
N GLY A 405 20.58 -30.83 -42.49
CA GLY A 405 21.75 -31.67 -42.75
C GLY A 405 21.89 -31.91 -44.25
N ARG A 406 23.06 -31.62 -44.81
CA ARG A 406 23.43 -32.04 -46.17
C ARG A 406 24.05 -33.43 -46.06
N SER A 407 23.48 -34.37 -46.81
CA SER A 407 24.09 -35.63 -47.21
C SER A 407 25.35 -35.40 -48.03
#